data_AF-A0A7X9GSL8-F1
#
_entry.id   AF-A0A7X9GSL8-F1
#
_cell.length_a   1.000
_cell.length_b   1.000
_cell.length_c   1.000
_cell.angle_alpha   90.00
_cell.angle_beta   90.00
_cell.angle_gamma   90.00
#
_symmetry.space_group_name_H-M   'P 1'
#
loop_
_entity.id
_entity.type
_entity.pdbx_description
1 polymer ?
#
loop_
_entity_poly.entity_id
_entity_poly.type
_entity_poly.pdbx_seq_one_letter_code
_entity_poly.pdbx_strand_id
1 'polypeptide(L)'
;MATTVHDRRTVVLAGALAGLVVLTGCSGDEPTDEETTVTTSPMDSEEARAAAAALLEDAQVSLDAAFGGLSWEDSAPARETPSDTGCRITLPTRRCDVYLGREPAEHERIASALTEALESHGLPAAPTPTGGTGGWLTTSSTGEGVTLSFRAKGFSELTVHVDVAEECADAG
;
A
#
# COMPACT_ATOMS: atom_id res chain seq x y z
N MET A 1 -5.64 -55.07 34.85
CA MET A 1 -4.39 -55.60 34.25
C MET A 1 -3.69 -54.45 33.53
N ALA A 2 -2.42 -54.20 33.91
CA ALA A 2 -1.30 -53.56 33.19
C ALA A 2 -1.55 -52.26 32.38
N THR A 3 -1.19 -51.05 32.87
CA THR A 3 0.14 -50.33 32.79
C THR A 3 0.52 -49.94 31.36
N THR A 4 0.93 -48.72 30.97
CA THR A 4 2.01 -47.85 31.49
C THR A 4 2.01 -46.46 30.83
N VAL A 5 2.55 -45.48 31.58
CA VAL A 5 3.05 -44.13 31.21
C VAL A 5 4.34 -44.21 30.37
N HIS A 6 4.63 -43.19 29.53
CA HIS A 6 5.98 -42.61 29.24
C HIS A 6 5.79 -41.31 28.43
N ASP A 7 6.02 -40.10 28.96
CA ASP A 7 7.24 -39.42 29.44
C ASP A 7 8.13 -38.80 28.33
N ARG A 8 8.11 -37.45 28.34
CA ARG A 8 9.13 -36.42 28.07
C ARG A 8 10.29 -36.69 27.11
N ARG A 9 10.57 -35.67 26.27
CA ARG A 9 11.95 -35.23 26.02
C ARG A 9 12.03 -33.73 25.70
N THR A 10 12.44 -32.98 26.71
CA THR A 10 13.12 -31.68 26.62
C THR A 10 14.52 -31.88 26.02
N VAL A 11 14.96 -30.97 25.16
CA VAL A 11 16.37 -30.80 24.82
C VAL A 11 16.75 -29.35 25.07
N VAL A 12 17.49 -29.14 26.15
CA VAL A 12 18.28 -27.93 26.44
C VAL A 12 19.70 -28.23 25.97
N LEU A 13 20.28 -27.34 25.18
CA LEU A 13 21.72 -27.33 24.92
C LEU A 13 22.25 -25.92 25.19
N ALA A 14 22.83 -25.79 26.38
CA ALA A 14 23.69 -24.71 26.78
C ALA A 14 25.04 -24.84 26.06
N GLY A 15 25.56 -23.74 25.53
CA GLY A 15 26.93 -23.61 25.04
C GLY A 15 27.55 -22.36 25.64
N ALA A 16 28.35 -22.53 26.68
CA ALA A 16 29.22 -21.50 27.24
C ALA A 16 30.64 -21.70 26.71
N LEU A 17 31.29 -20.63 26.26
CA LEU A 17 32.74 -20.54 26.16
C LEU A 17 33.21 -19.21 26.75
N ALA A 18 34.04 -19.34 27.77
CA ALA A 18 34.76 -18.29 28.47
C ALA A 18 36.04 -17.91 27.70
N GLY A 19 36.56 -16.69 27.93
CA GLY A 19 37.99 -16.42 27.76
C GLY A 19 38.39 -14.99 27.41
N LEU A 20 38.84 -14.24 28.42
CA LEU A 20 39.50 -12.92 28.44
C LEU A 20 40.57 -12.68 27.35
N VAL A 21 40.73 -11.40 26.92
CA VAL A 21 41.99 -10.64 27.04
C VAL A 21 41.68 -9.13 27.17
N VAL A 22 42.24 -8.49 28.20
CA VAL A 22 42.36 -7.01 28.33
C VAL A 22 43.71 -6.60 27.76
N LEU A 23 43.72 -5.60 26.86
CA LEU A 23 44.91 -4.79 26.57
C LEU A 23 44.50 -3.30 26.53
N THR A 24 45.12 -2.55 27.41
CA THR A 24 45.17 -1.08 27.47
C THR A 24 46.01 -0.52 26.31
N GLY A 25 45.56 0.58 25.68
CA GLY A 25 46.44 1.41 24.83
C GLY A 25 45.76 2.48 23.97
N CYS A 26 45.88 3.74 24.41
CA CYS A 26 46.15 4.96 23.63
C CYS A 26 45.21 5.46 22.51
N SER A 27 44.63 6.64 22.77
CA SER A 27 44.47 7.82 21.91
C SER A 27 44.02 7.67 20.45
N GLY A 28 42.91 8.34 20.13
CA GLY A 28 42.71 8.93 18.80
C GLY A 28 41.35 8.68 18.18
N ASP A 29 40.73 9.78 17.76
CA ASP A 29 39.59 9.92 16.86
C ASP A 29 38.21 9.50 17.36
N GLU A 30 37.40 10.52 17.63
CA GLU A 30 35.95 10.48 17.48
C GLU A 30 35.61 9.87 16.11
N PRO A 31 34.81 8.79 16.03
CA PRO A 31 34.10 8.55 14.79
C PRO A 31 33.01 9.61 14.75
N THR A 32 33.24 10.65 13.94
CA THR A 32 32.14 11.40 13.34
C THR A 32 31.23 10.36 12.70
N ASP A 33 30.10 10.07 13.35
CA ASP A 33 28.94 9.46 12.72
C ASP A 33 28.51 10.47 11.65
N GLU A 34 29.12 10.37 10.46
CA GLU A 34 28.49 10.87 9.26
C GLU A 34 27.23 10.04 9.09
N GLU A 35 26.13 10.60 9.58
CA GLU A 35 24.78 10.20 9.24
C GLU A 35 24.72 10.16 7.71
N THR A 36 24.91 8.96 7.15
CA THR A 36 24.61 8.68 5.76
C THR A 36 23.11 8.90 5.62
N THR A 37 22.76 10.13 5.29
CA THR A 37 21.46 10.49 4.76
C THR A 37 21.26 9.61 3.53
N VAL A 38 20.52 8.52 3.73
CA VAL A 38 20.06 7.67 2.64
C VAL A 38 19.08 8.55 1.89
N THR A 39 19.58 9.32 0.93
CA THR A 39 18.73 10.02 -0.02
C THR A 39 18.09 8.92 -0.85
N THR A 40 16.89 8.50 -0.45
CA THR A 40 16.00 7.76 -1.33
C THR A 40 15.78 8.70 -2.51
N SER A 41 16.45 8.42 -3.64
CA SER A 41 16.22 9.17 -4.86
C SER A 41 14.71 9.17 -5.13
N PRO A 42 14.12 10.31 -5.49
CA PRO A 42 12.72 10.33 -5.88
C PRO A 42 12.53 9.30 -6.99
N MET A 43 11.50 8.46 -6.83
CA MET A 43 11.12 7.47 -7.82
C MET A 43 10.90 8.16 -9.16
N ASP A 44 11.48 7.60 -10.22
CA ASP A 44 11.31 8.12 -11.58
C ASP A 44 9.83 8.04 -11.98
N SER A 45 9.35 9.01 -12.75
CA SER A 45 7.96 9.06 -13.21
C SER A 45 7.48 7.80 -13.93
N GLU A 46 8.33 7.07 -14.66
CA GLU A 46 7.95 5.80 -15.29
C GLU A 46 7.73 4.69 -14.25
N GLU A 47 8.64 4.58 -13.29
CA GLU A 47 8.54 3.62 -12.18
C GLU A 47 7.31 3.90 -11.31
N ALA A 48 7.06 5.18 -11.01
CA ALA A 48 5.88 5.63 -10.27
C ALA A 48 4.58 5.27 -11.00
N ARG A 49 4.52 5.47 -12.34
CA ARG A 49 3.37 5.07 -13.15
C ARG A 49 3.17 3.55 -13.14
N ALA A 50 4.24 2.76 -13.23
CA ALA A 50 4.17 1.31 -13.20
C ALA A 50 3.67 0.78 -11.85
N ALA A 51 4.20 1.28 -10.74
CA ALA A 51 3.76 0.92 -9.39
C ALA A 51 2.28 1.27 -9.17
N ALA A 52 1.88 2.47 -9.58
CA ALA A 52 0.48 2.92 -9.46
C ALA A 52 -0.48 2.12 -10.39
N ALA A 53 -0.01 1.67 -11.55
CA ALA A 53 -0.77 0.80 -12.44
C ALA A 53 -0.99 -0.59 -11.83
N ALA A 54 0.06 -1.17 -11.23
CA ALA A 54 -0.03 -2.45 -10.52
C ALA A 54 -1.01 -2.35 -9.34
N LEU A 55 -0.92 -1.29 -8.52
CA LEU A 55 -1.87 -1.05 -7.42
C LEU A 55 -3.31 -0.95 -7.93
N LEU A 56 -3.54 -0.25 -9.04
CA LEU A 56 -4.87 -0.11 -9.63
C LEU A 56 -5.43 -1.45 -10.14
N GLU A 57 -4.58 -2.30 -10.71
CA GLU A 57 -4.94 -3.66 -11.13
C GLU A 57 -5.27 -4.55 -9.93
N ASP A 58 -4.42 -4.57 -8.91
CA ASP A 58 -4.63 -5.38 -7.70
C ASP A 58 -5.87 -4.94 -6.92
N ALA A 59 -6.19 -3.64 -6.90
CA ALA A 59 -7.42 -3.14 -6.31
C ALA A 59 -8.67 -3.63 -7.07
N GLN A 60 -8.61 -3.71 -8.41
CA GLN A 60 -9.71 -4.27 -9.22
C GLN A 60 -9.89 -5.76 -8.95
N VAL A 61 -8.78 -6.52 -8.93
CA VAL A 61 -8.78 -7.96 -8.66
C VAL A 61 -9.33 -8.24 -7.26
N SER A 62 -8.91 -7.47 -6.25
CA SER A 62 -9.37 -7.66 -4.87
C SER A 62 -10.86 -7.35 -4.73
N LEU A 63 -11.37 -6.30 -5.40
CA LEU A 63 -12.80 -6.03 -5.44
C LEU A 63 -13.58 -7.10 -6.21
N ASP A 64 -13.06 -7.63 -7.31
CA ASP A 64 -13.71 -8.71 -8.06
C ASP A 64 -13.72 -10.02 -7.25
N ALA A 65 -12.65 -10.36 -6.55
CA ALA A 65 -12.62 -11.49 -5.63
C ALA A 65 -13.64 -11.32 -4.50
N ALA A 66 -13.82 -10.09 -4.01
CA ALA A 66 -14.77 -9.78 -2.96
C ALA A 66 -16.21 -9.81 -3.46
N PHE A 67 -16.56 -9.25 -4.62
CA PHE A 67 -17.96 -9.08 -5.02
C PHE A 67 -18.41 -10.01 -6.17
N GLY A 68 -17.46 -10.53 -6.94
CA GLY A 68 -17.66 -11.47 -8.04
C GLY A 68 -18.25 -10.84 -9.30
N GLY A 69 -17.62 -11.10 -10.44
CA GLY A 69 -18.18 -10.76 -11.75
C GLY A 69 -18.17 -9.26 -12.07
N LEU A 70 -17.19 -8.54 -11.54
CA LEU A 70 -16.99 -7.13 -11.85
C LEU A 70 -16.22 -7.00 -13.17
N SER A 71 -16.77 -6.20 -14.07
CA SER A 71 -16.08 -5.76 -15.29
C SER A 71 -15.67 -4.31 -15.13
N TRP A 72 -14.41 -4.01 -15.39
CA TRP A 72 -13.82 -2.68 -15.27
C TRP A 72 -13.37 -2.15 -16.62
N GLU A 73 -13.68 -0.89 -16.91
CA GLU A 73 -13.29 -0.20 -18.14
C GLU A 73 -12.72 1.19 -17.83
N ASP A 74 -11.94 1.77 -18.75
CA ASP A 74 -11.47 3.13 -18.62
C ASP A 74 -12.60 4.15 -18.85
N SER A 75 -12.92 4.95 -17.82
CA SER A 75 -13.96 5.99 -17.91
C SER A 75 -13.39 7.40 -18.10
N ALA A 76 -12.11 7.62 -17.75
CA ALA A 76 -11.42 8.88 -17.94
C ALA A 76 -9.96 8.62 -18.32
N PRO A 77 -9.37 9.44 -19.21
CA PRO A 77 -7.97 9.30 -19.58
C PRO A 77 -7.04 9.67 -18.42
N ALA A 78 -5.79 9.21 -18.48
CA ALA A 78 -4.73 9.67 -17.61
C ALA A 78 -4.54 11.19 -17.69
N ARG A 79 -4.07 11.79 -16.59
CA ARG A 79 -3.85 13.24 -16.49
C ARG A 79 -2.63 13.55 -15.64
N GLU A 80 -1.97 14.64 -15.97
CA GLU A 80 -0.92 15.23 -15.15
C GLU A 80 -1.35 16.62 -14.71
N THR A 81 -1.19 16.92 -13.43
CA THR A 81 -1.57 18.21 -12.85
C THR A 81 -0.51 18.67 -11.86
N PRO A 82 -0.18 19.97 -11.81
CA PRO A 82 0.71 20.49 -10.79
C PRO A 82 0.24 20.16 -9.38
N SER A 83 1.20 19.86 -8.50
CA SER A 83 1.00 19.57 -7.07
C SER A 83 2.05 20.32 -6.25
N ASP A 84 1.87 20.36 -4.92
CA ASP A 84 2.83 21.03 -4.03
C ASP A 84 4.23 20.37 -4.04
N THR A 85 4.31 19.10 -4.43
CA THR A 85 5.55 18.31 -4.44
C THR A 85 6.20 18.20 -5.81
N GLY A 86 5.58 18.74 -6.86
CA GLY A 86 5.98 18.53 -8.26
C GLY A 86 4.76 18.24 -9.12
N CYS A 87 4.70 17.07 -9.74
CA CYS A 87 3.58 16.66 -10.58
C CYS A 87 2.75 15.55 -9.94
N ARG A 88 1.43 15.66 -10.03
CA ARG A 88 0.50 14.57 -9.75
C ARG A 88 0.14 13.87 -11.05
N ILE A 89 0.55 12.62 -11.17
CA ILE A 89 0.17 11.73 -12.26
C ILE A 89 -1.06 10.93 -11.84
N THR A 90 -2.18 11.15 -12.51
CA THR A 90 -3.42 10.39 -12.32
C THR A 90 -3.55 9.36 -13.43
N LEU A 91 -3.71 8.09 -13.06
CA LEU A 91 -3.94 7.01 -14.02
C LEU A 91 -5.36 7.10 -14.60
N PRO A 92 -5.65 6.40 -15.72
CA PRO A 92 -7.00 6.29 -16.22
C PRO A 92 -7.95 5.80 -15.12
N THR A 93 -9.09 6.49 -14.94
CA THR A 93 -10.10 6.07 -13.98
C THR A 93 -10.73 4.77 -14.46
N ARG A 94 -10.75 3.76 -13.60
CA ARG A 94 -11.43 2.49 -13.87
C ARG A 94 -12.85 2.56 -13.34
N ARG A 95 -13.81 2.18 -14.16
CA ARG A 95 -15.23 2.17 -13.80
C ARG A 95 -15.81 0.77 -13.97
N CYS A 96 -16.61 0.38 -12.98
CA CYS A 96 -17.52 -0.76 -13.06
C CYS A 96 -18.95 -0.24 -12.98
N ASP A 97 -19.85 -0.76 -13.82
CA ASP A 97 -21.26 -0.34 -13.83
C ASP A 97 -22.09 -0.92 -12.66
N VAL A 98 -21.48 -1.72 -11.80
CA VAL A 98 -22.08 -2.20 -10.56
C VAL A 98 -21.98 -1.11 -9.49
N TYR A 99 -23.08 -0.83 -8.78
CA TYR A 99 -23.07 0.07 -7.63
C TYR A 99 -22.67 -0.68 -6.36
N LEU A 100 -21.37 -0.74 -6.08
CA LEU A 100 -20.85 -1.33 -4.85
C LEU A 100 -21.11 -0.41 -3.64
N GLY A 101 -21.42 -1.01 -2.49
CA GLY A 101 -21.59 -0.26 -1.24
C GLY A 101 -22.97 0.36 -1.12
N ARG A 102 -23.95 -0.15 -1.87
CA ARG A 102 -25.33 0.31 -1.78
C ARG A 102 -25.90 -0.02 -0.40
N GLU A 103 -25.56 -1.19 0.11
CA GLU A 103 -25.94 -1.62 1.45
C GLU A 103 -24.81 -1.29 2.43
N PRO A 104 -25.10 -0.73 3.62
CA PRO A 104 -24.06 -0.42 4.61
C PRO A 104 -23.19 -1.63 5.01
N ALA A 105 -23.75 -2.85 4.95
CA ALA A 105 -23.02 -4.09 5.22
C ALA A 105 -21.89 -4.37 4.21
N GLU A 106 -21.93 -3.76 3.03
CA GLU A 106 -20.89 -3.91 2.00
C GLU A 106 -19.69 -2.96 2.23
N HIS A 107 -19.83 -1.93 3.08
CA HIS A 107 -18.80 -0.89 3.25
C HIS A 107 -17.52 -1.49 3.85
N GLU A 108 -17.64 -2.31 4.88
CA GLU A 108 -16.50 -3.02 5.47
C GLU A 108 -15.85 -3.98 4.47
N ARG A 109 -16.66 -4.65 3.64
CA ARG A 109 -16.16 -5.57 2.60
C ARG A 109 -15.35 -4.82 1.53
N ILE A 110 -15.78 -3.63 1.12
CA ILE A 110 -15.01 -2.75 0.23
C ILE A 110 -13.70 -2.36 0.90
N ALA A 111 -13.74 -1.93 2.17
CA ALA A 111 -12.55 -1.51 2.90
C ALA A 111 -11.52 -2.65 3.00
N SER A 112 -11.96 -3.86 3.34
CA SER A 112 -11.09 -5.04 3.44
C SER A 112 -10.46 -5.40 2.09
N ALA A 113 -11.25 -5.41 1.01
CA ALA A 113 -10.74 -5.71 -0.33
C ALA A 113 -9.69 -4.69 -0.80
N LEU A 114 -9.94 -3.39 -0.57
CA LEU A 114 -8.97 -2.35 -0.93
C LEU A 114 -7.73 -2.39 -0.03
N THR A 115 -7.90 -2.76 1.24
CA THR A 115 -6.79 -2.94 2.20
C THR A 115 -5.86 -4.05 1.76
N GLU A 116 -6.38 -5.18 1.28
CA GLU A 116 -5.57 -6.29 0.75
C GLU A 116 -4.65 -5.82 -0.37
N ALA A 117 -5.17 -5.06 -1.34
CA ALA A 117 -4.36 -4.46 -2.39
C ALA A 117 -3.34 -3.46 -1.81
N LEU A 118 -3.77 -2.51 -0.98
CA LEU A 118 -2.89 -1.48 -0.41
C LEU A 118 -1.72 -2.07 0.39
N GLU A 119 -1.99 -3.03 1.27
CA GLU A 119 -0.95 -3.63 2.13
C GLU A 119 0.06 -4.45 1.31
N SER A 120 -0.34 -5.06 0.19
CA SER A 120 0.58 -5.74 -0.72
C SER A 120 1.59 -4.80 -1.38
N HIS A 121 1.26 -3.50 -1.46
CA HIS A 121 2.12 -2.42 -1.94
C HIS A 121 2.77 -1.61 -0.80
N GLY A 122 2.65 -2.07 0.46
CA GLY A 122 3.21 -1.37 1.62
C GLY A 122 2.46 -0.08 2.02
N LEU A 123 1.26 0.14 1.47
CA LEU A 123 0.47 1.34 1.72
C LEU A 123 -0.49 1.16 2.92
N PRO A 124 -0.94 2.25 3.56
CA PRO A 124 -1.88 2.17 4.67
C PRO A 124 -3.22 1.55 4.26
N ALA A 125 -3.85 0.82 5.18
CA ALA A 125 -5.17 0.24 4.99
C ALA A 125 -6.23 1.28 4.58
N ALA A 126 -7.20 0.86 3.76
CA ALA A 126 -8.31 1.71 3.38
C ALA A 126 -9.30 1.89 4.54
N PRO A 127 -9.70 3.13 4.89
CA PRO A 127 -10.77 3.32 5.85
C PRO A 127 -12.11 2.83 5.28
N THR A 128 -13.05 2.51 6.16
CA THR A 128 -14.42 2.19 5.76
C THR A 128 -15.02 3.33 4.93
N PRO A 129 -15.60 3.05 3.74
CA PRO A 129 -16.26 4.08 2.95
C PRO A 129 -17.32 4.84 3.73
N THR A 130 -17.38 6.15 3.49
CA THR A 130 -18.34 7.05 4.12
C THR A 130 -19.15 7.80 3.07
N GLY A 131 -20.31 8.34 3.46
CA GLY A 131 -21.27 8.94 2.55
C GLY A 131 -22.44 8.00 2.24
N GLY A 132 -22.94 8.01 1.00
CA GLY A 132 -24.02 7.11 0.52
C GLY A 132 -25.32 7.14 1.35
N THR A 133 -26.26 8.06 1.09
CA THR A 133 -27.42 7.84 0.21
C THR A 133 -27.90 9.22 -0.27
N GLY A 134 -27.96 9.44 -1.59
CA GLY A 134 -28.18 10.73 -2.26
C GLY A 134 -26.87 11.41 -2.72
N GLY A 135 -25.78 11.18 -1.99
CA GLY A 135 -24.41 11.57 -2.33
C GLY A 135 -23.58 10.41 -2.90
N TRP A 136 -22.29 10.66 -3.07
CA TRP A 136 -21.30 9.61 -3.35
C TRP A 136 -20.96 8.84 -2.06
N LEU A 137 -20.73 7.55 -2.19
CA LEU A 137 -19.98 6.77 -1.21
C LEU A 137 -18.49 6.88 -1.58
N THR A 138 -17.59 7.14 -0.64
CA THR A 138 -16.16 7.36 -0.93
C THR A 138 -15.25 6.77 0.14
N THR A 139 -14.11 6.25 -0.28
CA THR A 139 -12.94 6.00 0.59
C THR A 139 -11.66 6.33 -0.18
N SER A 140 -10.60 6.66 0.55
CA SER A 140 -9.27 6.86 -0.02
C SER A 140 -8.21 6.51 1.00
N SER A 141 -7.09 5.96 0.53
CA SER A 141 -5.88 5.77 1.32
C SER A 141 -4.71 6.41 0.60
N THR A 142 -3.83 7.06 1.36
CA THR A 142 -2.65 7.77 0.86
C THR A 142 -1.43 7.37 1.67
N GLY A 143 -0.34 7.04 0.99
CA GLY A 143 0.97 6.76 1.58
C GLY A 143 2.06 6.94 0.53
N GLU A 144 3.22 7.46 0.94
CA GLU A 144 4.39 7.58 0.06
C GLU A 144 4.13 8.31 -1.27
N GLY A 145 3.25 9.32 -1.27
CA GLY A 145 2.86 10.06 -2.48
C GLY A 145 1.88 9.32 -3.40
N VAL A 146 1.50 8.08 -3.10
CA VAL A 146 0.48 7.31 -3.82
C VAL A 146 -0.86 7.42 -3.10
N THR A 147 -1.93 7.64 -3.85
CA THR A 147 -3.30 7.64 -3.33
C THR A 147 -4.19 6.75 -4.17
N LEU A 148 -4.82 5.76 -3.53
CA LEU A 148 -5.93 5.00 -4.09
C LEU A 148 -7.25 5.62 -3.61
N SER A 149 -8.16 5.88 -4.52
CA SER A 149 -9.50 6.40 -4.24
C SER A 149 -10.56 5.50 -4.85
N PHE A 150 -11.57 5.19 -4.04
CA PHE A 150 -12.79 4.53 -4.47
C PHE A 150 -13.97 5.48 -4.29
N ARG A 151 -14.86 5.52 -5.28
CA ARG A 151 -16.15 6.17 -5.13
C ARG A 151 -17.27 5.42 -5.83
N ALA A 152 -18.49 5.55 -5.31
CA ALA A 152 -19.63 4.88 -5.90
C ALA A 152 -20.92 5.71 -5.80
N LYS A 153 -21.69 5.75 -6.90
CA LYS A 153 -23.03 6.35 -7.00
C LYS A 153 -23.77 5.82 -8.23
N GLY A 154 -24.44 4.68 -8.10
CA GLY A 154 -25.11 4.01 -9.24
C GLY A 154 -24.15 3.28 -10.19
N PHE A 155 -22.86 3.44 -9.99
CA PHE A 155 -21.71 2.74 -10.56
C PHE A 155 -20.54 2.92 -9.58
N SER A 156 -19.43 2.22 -9.78
CA SER A 156 -18.24 2.30 -8.95
C SER A 156 -17.02 2.70 -9.77
N GLU A 157 -16.13 3.49 -9.16
CA GLU A 157 -14.89 3.95 -9.78
C GLU A 157 -13.70 3.76 -8.84
N LEU A 158 -12.56 3.41 -9.44
CA LEU A 158 -11.25 3.42 -8.84
C LEU A 158 -10.38 4.44 -9.55
N THR A 159 -9.59 5.18 -8.79
CA THR A 159 -8.58 6.09 -9.33
C THR A 159 -7.35 6.01 -8.46
N VAL A 160 -6.19 5.87 -9.09
CA VAL A 160 -4.89 5.99 -8.43
C VAL A 160 -4.22 7.25 -8.96
N HIS A 161 -3.62 8.02 -8.07
CA HIS A 161 -2.65 9.03 -8.45
C HIS A 161 -1.37 8.88 -7.65
N VAL A 162 -0.27 9.32 -8.24
CA VAL A 162 1.05 9.37 -7.63
C VAL A 162 1.64 10.77 -7.79
N ASP A 163 2.21 11.28 -6.71
CA ASP A 163 2.90 12.55 -6.66
C ASP A 163 4.41 12.31 -6.84
N VAL A 164 4.99 12.89 -7.88
CA VAL A 164 6.42 12.79 -8.22
C VAL A 164 7.11 14.14 -8.07
N ALA A 165 8.39 14.12 -7.69
CA ALA A 165 9.21 15.33 -7.48
C ALA A 165 9.78 15.89 -8.80
N GLU A 166 8.98 15.85 -9.86
CA GLU A 166 9.32 16.29 -11.21
C GLU A 166 8.29 17.32 -11.68
N GLU A 167 8.67 18.16 -12.65
CA GLU A 167 7.69 19.04 -13.30
C GLU A 167 6.71 18.19 -14.13
N CYS A 168 5.47 18.65 -14.26
CA CYS A 168 4.53 17.96 -15.13
C CYS A 168 5.02 18.01 -16.57
N ALA A 169 4.82 16.93 -17.31
CA ALA A 169 5.06 16.96 -18.73
C ALA A 169 4.13 18.02 -19.35
N ASP A 170 4.71 18.93 -20.14
CA ASP A 170 3.91 19.78 -21.01
C ASP A 170 3.06 18.86 -21.90
N ALA A 171 1.75 19.10 -21.95
CA ALA A 171 0.86 18.39 -22.85
C ALA A 171 1.26 18.71 -24.30
N GLY A 172 2.12 17.87 -24.88
CA GLY A 172 2.59 17.96 -26.27
C GLY A 172 1.49 17.70 -27.29
#